data_AF-A0A517MN23-F1
#
_entry.id   AF-A0A517MN23-F1
#
_cell.length_a   1.000
_cell.length_b   1.000
_cell.length_c   1.000
_cell.angle_alpha   90.00
_cell.angle_beta   90.00
_cell.angle_gamma   90.00
#
_symmetry.space_group_name_H-M   'P 1'
#
loop_
_entity.id
_entity.type
_entity.pdbx_description
1 polymer ?
#
loop_
_entity_poly.entity_id
_entity_poly.type
_entity_poly.pdbx_seq_one_letter_code
_entity_poly.pdbx_strand_id
1 'polypeptide(L)'
;MPATFEDFGVRFLYPDNWELAERTATEESVGVTIEAPDGTFFAFNRYPGQVSALTLMDQVEAAMREEYDEVEISRPEGVEADDEELARDMEFYYLDLLIISRTVLIPEGGDLLLIQMQSESRDFEKNEMVFAAMLKSLRDYLAEKES
;
A
#
# COMPACT_ATOMS: atom_id res chain seq x y z
N MET A 1 -18.07 13.54 -1.73
CA MET A 1 -18.20 12.56 -0.62
C MET A 1 -17.22 11.46 -0.93
N PRO A 2 -16.43 10.96 0.02
CA PRO A 2 -15.48 9.89 -0.29
C PRO A 2 -16.21 8.71 -0.93
N ALA A 3 -15.57 8.08 -1.90
CA ALA A 3 -16.02 6.84 -2.50
C ALA A 3 -15.62 5.65 -1.60
N THR A 4 -16.29 4.52 -1.78
CA THR A 4 -16.04 3.29 -1.03
C THR A 4 -15.59 2.19 -1.96
N PHE A 5 -14.47 1.55 -1.64
CA PHE A 5 -14.09 0.28 -2.23
C PHE A 5 -14.58 -0.84 -1.32
N GLU A 6 -15.27 -1.83 -1.88
CA GLU A 6 -15.78 -3.01 -1.15
C GLU A 6 -15.68 -4.24 -2.05
N ASP A 7 -14.59 -4.98 -1.89
CA ASP A 7 -14.32 -6.23 -2.60
C ASP A 7 -13.16 -6.98 -1.91
N PHE A 8 -12.82 -8.19 -2.35
CA PHE A 8 -11.70 -8.98 -1.84
C PHE A 8 -11.72 -9.17 -0.31
N GLY A 9 -12.91 -9.16 0.29
CA GLY A 9 -13.10 -9.31 1.73
C GLY A 9 -12.67 -8.09 2.56
N VAL A 10 -12.40 -6.94 1.93
CA VAL A 10 -12.04 -5.68 2.58
C VAL A 10 -12.98 -4.55 2.17
N ARG A 11 -13.01 -3.51 3.00
CA ARG A 11 -13.70 -2.26 2.68
C ARG A 11 -12.88 -1.08 3.17
N PHE A 12 -12.74 -0.05 2.35
CA PHE A 12 -12.07 1.20 2.73
C PHE A 12 -12.57 2.39 1.90
N LEU A 13 -12.35 3.59 2.41
CA LEU A 13 -12.74 4.84 1.77
C LEU A 13 -11.59 5.39 0.93
N TYR A 14 -11.91 6.08 -0.17
CA TYR A 14 -10.95 6.80 -1.00
C TYR A 14 -11.56 8.11 -1.55
N PRO A 15 -10.75 9.09 -2.01
CA PRO A 15 -11.27 10.34 -2.57
C PRO A 15 -12.15 10.10 -3.81
N ASP A 16 -13.23 10.86 -3.96
CA ASP A 16 -14.15 10.72 -5.11
C ASP A 16 -13.58 11.22 -6.44
N ASN A 17 -12.46 11.95 -6.39
CA ASN A 17 -11.71 12.38 -7.56
C ASN A 17 -10.58 11.42 -7.94
N TRP A 18 -10.44 10.28 -7.26
CA TRP A 18 -9.52 9.20 -7.64
C TRP A 18 -10.29 8.10 -8.36
N GLU A 19 -9.62 7.38 -9.25
CA GLU A 19 -10.23 6.37 -10.12
C GLU A 19 -9.66 4.98 -9.86
N LEU A 20 -10.49 3.94 -10.02
CA LEU A 20 -10.04 2.55 -10.00
C LEU A 20 -9.32 2.26 -11.34
N ALA A 21 -8.00 2.20 -11.31
CA ALA A 21 -7.16 2.12 -12.51
C ALA A 21 -6.93 0.66 -12.95
N GLU A 22 -6.53 -0.21 -12.02
CA GLU A 22 -6.17 -1.59 -12.32
C GLU A 22 -6.78 -2.55 -11.31
N ARG A 23 -7.06 -3.78 -11.75
CA ARG A 23 -7.42 -4.90 -10.87
C ARG A 23 -6.44 -6.03 -11.06
N THR A 24 -5.83 -6.47 -9.97
CA THR A 24 -4.94 -7.62 -9.95
C THR A 24 -5.76 -8.88 -9.67
N ALA A 25 -5.57 -9.89 -10.51
CA ALA A 25 -6.17 -11.21 -10.33
C ALA A 25 -5.20 -12.26 -10.90
N THR A 26 -4.23 -12.66 -10.07
CA THR A 26 -3.25 -13.70 -10.38
C THR A 26 -3.55 -14.97 -9.59
N GLU A 27 -2.77 -16.03 -9.80
CA GLU A 27 -2.86 -17.23 -8.95
C GLU A 27 -2.37 -16.96 -7.52
N GLU A 28 -1.54 -15.92 -7.32
CA GLU A 28 -0.87 -15.61 -6.06
C GLU A 28 -1.56 -14.50 -5.26
N SER A 29 -2.28 -13.60 -5.93
CA SER A 29 -2.94 -12.46 -5.28
C SER A 29 -4.13 -11.90 -6.03
N VAL A 30 -5.01 -11.23 -5.28
CA VAL A 30 -6.11 -10.41 -5.82
C VAL A 30 -6.03 -9.00 -5.27
N GLY A 31 -6.34 -7.99 -6.06
CA GLY A 31 -6.08 -6.62 -5.68
C GLY A 31 -6.68 -5.55 -6.59
N VAL A 32 -6.43 -4.31 -6.21
CA VAL A 32 -6.88 -3.11 -6.91
C VAL A 32 -5.87 -1.99 -6.78
N THR A 33 -5.72 -1.19 -7.83
CA THR A 33 -4.98 0.08 -7.81
C THR A 33 -5.97 1.23 -7.99
N ILE A 34 -5.86 2.23 -7.11
CA ILE A 34 -6.62 3.46 -7.16
C ILE A 34 -5.64 4.60 -7.44
N GLU A 35 -5.92 5.42 -8.44
CA GLU A 35 -5.04 6.47 -8.92
C GLU A 35 -5.66 7.86 -8.76
N ALA A 36 -4.83 8.80 -8.32
CA ALA A 36 -5.12 10.20 -8.30
C ALA A 36 -4.83 10.85 -9.67
N PRO A 37 -5.43 12.02 -9.97
CA PRO A 37 -5.16 12.73 -11.22
C PRO A 37 -3.70 13.18 -11.44
N ASP A 38 -2.90 13.24 -10.37
CA ASP A 38 -1.48 13.63 -10.41
C ASP A 38 -0.54 12.43 -10.63
N GLY A 39 -1.07 11.21 -10.74
CA GLY A 39 -0.29 9.98 -10.89
C GLY A 39 0.10 9.31 -9.58
N THR A 40 -0.29 9.89 -8.43
CA THR A 40 -0.22 9.21 -7.13
C THR A 40 -1.11 7.97 -7.16
N PHE A 41 -0.67 6.86 -6.59
CA PHE A 41 -1.51 5.68 -6.46
C PHE A 41 -1.52 5.05 -5.07
N PHE A 42 -2.61 4.34 -4.79
CA PHE A 42 -2.80 3.43 -3.67
C PHE A 42 -3.19 2.07 -4.24
N ALA A 43 -2.30 1.09 -4.10
CA ALA A 43 -2.54 -0.29 -4.50
C ALA A 43 -2.78 -1.16 -3.27
N PHE A 44 -3.80 -2.01 -3.35
CA PHE A 44 -4.12 -3.03 -2.36
C PHE A 44 -4.03 -4.40 -3.02
N ASN A 45 -3.33 -5.33 -2.39
CA ASN A 45 -3.25 -6.73 -2.79
C ASN A 45 -3.45 -7.64 -1.58
N ARG A 46 -4.23 -8.70 -1.74
CA ARG A 46 -4.41 -9.78 -0.76
C ARG A 46 -3.69 -11.02 -1.28
N TYR A 47 -2.80 -11.56 -0.47
CA TYR A 47 -2.07 -12.80 -0.73
C TYR A 47 -2.58 -13.91 0.22
N PRO A 48 -3.33 -14.89 -0.31
CA PRO A 48 -3.90 -15.94 0.53
C PRO A 48 -2.86 -16.94 1.00
N GLY A 49 -2.92 -17.31 2.29
CA GLY A 49 -2.05 -18.36 2.86
C GLY A 49 -0.55 -18.03 2.92
N GLN A 50 -0.17 -16.76 2.82
CA GLN A 50 1.20 -16.31 3.03
C GLN A 50 1.58 -16.35 4.52
N VAL A 51 2.79 -16.78 4.83
CA VAL A 51 3.18 -17.15 6.21
C VAL A 51 4.03 -16.07 6.91
N SER A 52 4.58 -15.10 6.18
CA SER A 52 5.54 -14.15 6.78
C SER A 52 5.54 -12.79 6.08
N ALA A 53 5.10 -11.75 6.79
CA ALA A 53 5.19 -10.36 6.35
C ALA A 53 6.64 -9.94 6.07
N LEU A 54 7.60 -10.41 6.89
CA LEU A 54 9.02 -10.15 6.65
C LEU A 54 9.49 -10.73 5.32
N THR A 55 9.09 -11.97 5.00
CA THR A 55 9.51 -12.62 3.77
C THR A 55 8.91 -11.94 2.54
N LEU A 56 7.65 -11.53 2.60
CA LEU A 56 7.02 -10.79 1.51
C LEU A 56 7.65 -9.39 1.35
N MET A 57 7.97 -8.71 2.46
CA MET A 57 8.68 -7.43 2.38
C MET A 57 10.07 -7.58 1.77
N ASP A 58 10.84 -8.60 2.18
CA ASP A 58 12.17 -8.86 1.60
C ASP A 58 12.08 -9.10 0.09
N GLN A 59 11.02 -9.77 -0.39
CA GLN A 59 10.77 -9.96 -1.83
C GLN A 59 10.46 -8.64 -2.53
N VAL A 60 9.63 -7.78 -1.94
CA VAL A 60 9.34 -6.43 -2.46
C VAL A 60 10.61 -5.59 -2.53
N GLU A 61 11.39 -5.53 -1.45
CA GLU A 61 12.65 -4.78 -1.41
C GLU A 61 13.67 -5.33 -2.44
N ALA A 62 13.73 -6.65 -2.62
CA ALA A 62 14.61 -7.27 -3.61
C ALA A 62 14.20 -6.93 -5.05
N ALA A 63 12.89 -6.98 -5.36
CA ALA A 63 12.38 -6.58 -6.67
C ALA A 63 12.70 -5.12 -6.98
N MET A 64 12.51 -4.21 -6.02
CA MET A 64 12.84 -2.80 -6.18
C MET A 64 14.34 -2.58 -6.45
N ARG A 65 15.22 -3.30 -5.75
CA ARG A 65 16.68 -3.22 -5.96
C ARG A 65 17.16 -3.87 -7.27
N GLU A 66 16.36 -4.75 -7.87
CA GLU A 66 16.64 -5.30 -9.20
C GLU A 66 16.25 -4.32 -10.30
N GLU A 67 15.16 -3.57 -10.09
CA GLU A 67 14.63 -2.61 -11.06
C GLU A 67 15.36 -1.25 -11.02
N TYR A 68 15.78 -0.81 -9.83
CA TYR A 68 16.39 0.50 -9.61
C TYR A 68 17.78 0.38 -8.96
N ASP A 69 18.78 1.06 -9.52
CA ASP A 69 20.18 0.97 -9.09
C ASP A 69 20.43 1.54 -7.68
N GLU A 70 19.70 2.60 -7.30
CA GLU A 70 19.86 3.31 -6.03
C GLU A 70 18.51 3.41 -5.30
N VAL A 71 18.19 2.39 -4.50
CA VAL A 71 17.01 2.37 -3.62
C VAL A 71 17.45 2.55 -2.17
N GLU A 72 17.02 3.65 -1.56
CA GLU A 72 17.14 3.86 -0.11
C GLU A 72 15.92 3.27 0.59
N ILE A 73 16.15 2.51 1.67
CA ILE A 73 15.08 1.84 2.41
C ILE A 73 15.11 2.29 3.86
N SER A 74 13.97 2.77 4.35
CA SER A 74 13.81 3.27 5.71
C SER A 74 12.48 2.81 6.31
N ARG A 75 12.28 3.09 7.60
CA ARG A 75 10.97 2.91 8.25
C ARG A 75 10.23 4.25 8.15
N PRO A 76 8.95 4.26 7.74
CA PRO A 76 8.18 5.50 7.68
C PRO A 76 8.03 6.13 9.07
N GLU A 77 8.15 7.45 9.12
CA GLU A 77 7.84 8.24 10.30
C GLU A 77 6.31 8.38 10.45
N GLY A 78 5.79 8.32 11.67
CA GLY A 78 4.37 8.62 11.95
C GLY A 78 3.34 7.58 11.50
N VAL A 79 3.74 6.47 10.86
CA VAL A 79 2.84 5.33 10.64
C VAL A 79 2.73 4.56 11.96
N GLU A 80 1.59 4.70 12.63
CA GLU A 80 1.17 3.73 13.65
C GLU A 80 0.98 2.39 12.94
N ALA A 81 2.01 1.54 13.04
CA ALA A 81 1.92 0.14 12.69
C ALA A 81 1.49 -0.61 13.96
N ASP A 82 0.50 -1.48 13.85
CA ASP A 82 0.22 -2.45 14.91
C ASP A 82 1.45 -3.34 15.13
N ASP A 83 1.56 -4.02 16.27
CA ASP A 83 2.75 -4.81 16.65
C ASP A 83 3.08 -5.91 15.60
N GLU A 84 2.10 -6.33 14.80
CA GLU A 84 2.24 -7.35 13.75
C GLU A 84 2.38 -6.76 12.33
N GLU A 85 2.16 -5.46 12.15
CA GLU A 85 2.28 -4.79 10.85
C GLU A 85 3.74 -4.44 10.52
N LEU A 86 4.09 -4.47 9.24
CA LEU A 86 5.41 -4.11 8.75
C LEU A 86 5.32 -3.01 7.70
N ALA A 87 6.04 -1.91 7.91
CA ALA A 87 6.07 -0.80 6.96
C ALA A 87 7.50 -0.43 6.54
N ARG A 88 7.67 -0.09 5.25
CA ARG A 88 8.91 0.39 4.65
C ARG A 88 8.64 1.55 3.70
N ASP A 89 9.49 2.57 3.78
CA ASP A 89 9.63 3.57 2.75
C ASP A 89 10.80 3.19 1.86
N MET A 90 10.58 3.26 0.55
CA MET A 90 11.58 3.04 -0.48
C MET A 90 11.66 4.29 -1.33
N GLU A 91 12.84 4.91 -1.35
CA GLU A 91 13.11 6.12 -2.11
C GLU A 91 14.08 5.81 -3.25
N PHE A 92 13.74 6.24 -4.47
CA PHE A 92 14.54 5.98 -5.66
C PHE A 92 14.29 7.04 -6.72
N TYR A 93 15.24 7.20 -7.64
CA TYR A 93 15.10 8.14 -8.76
C TYR A 93 14.48 7.48 -9.99
N TYR A 94 13.47 8.13 -10.56
CA TYR A 94 12.88 7.77 -11.85
C TYR A 94 12.73 9.02 -12.71
N LEU A 95 13.40 9.04 -13.89
CA LEU A 95 13.38 10.18 -14.82
C LEU A 95 13.71 11.54 -14.13
N ASP A 96 14.77 11.57 -13.31
CA ASP A 96 15.22 12.72 -12.52
C ASP A 96 14.26 13.17 -11.40
N LEU A 97 13.18 12.42 -11.14
CA LEU A 97 12.25 12.66 -10.03
C LEU A 97 12.54 11.69 -8.88
N LEU A 98 12.49 12.20 -7.64
CA LEU A 98 12.54 11.36 -6.46
C LEU A 98 11.15 10.76 -6.24
N ILE A 99 11.05 9.44 -6.29
CA ILE A 99 9.82 8.69 -6.04
C ILE A 99 9.89 8.11 -4.63
N ILE A 100 8.78 8.22 -3.91
CA ILE A 100 8.57 7.55 -2.63
C ILE A 100 7.56 6.44 -2.87
N SER A 101 7.94 5.21 -2.50
CA SER A 101 7.07 4.04 -2.45
C SER A 101 7.00 3.53 -1.01
N ARG A 102 5.85 3.71 -0.37
CA ARG A 102 5.57 3.22 0.99
C ARG A 102 4.78 1.93 0.90
N THR A 103 5.34 0.86 1.42
CA THR A 103 4.70 -0.46 1.50
C THR A 103 4.34 -0.78 2.95
N VAL A 104 3.09 -1.16 3.17
CA VAL A 104 2.55 -1.62 4.46
C VAL A 104 2.02 -3.04 4.28
N LEU A 105 2.48 -3.96 5.13
CA LEU A 105 1.98 -5.33 5.22
C LEU A 105 1.17 -5.51 6.50
N ILE A 106 -0.05 -6.00 6.34
CA ILE A 106 -1.00 -6.25 7.43
C ILE A 106 -1.39 -7.73 7.42
N PRO A 107 -1.05 -8.52 8.44
CA PRO A 107 -1.58 -9.87 8.60
C PRO A 107 -3.09 -9.84 8.83
N GLU A 108 -3.84 -10.71 8.15
CA GLU A 108 -5.30 -10.81 8.34
C GLU A 108 -5.78 -12.24 8.16
N GLY A 109 -6.28 -12.88 9.22
CA GLY A 109 -6.98 -14.16 9.11
C GLY A 109 -6.19 -15.32 8.44
N GLY A 110 -4.85 -15.26 8.43
CA GLY A 110 -3.98 -16.22 7.73
C GLY A 110 -3.57 -15.82 6.31
N ASP A 111 -4.07 -14.68 5.82
CA ASP A 111 -3.63 -14.00 4.61
C ASP A 111 -2.66 -12.85 4.97
N LEU A 112 -1.99 -12.30 3.96
CA LEU A 112 -1.27 -11.03 4.06
C LEU A 112 -1.89 -10.00 3.13
N LEU A 113 -2.16 -8.81 3.66
CA LEU A 113 -2.55 -7.65 2.87
C LEU A 113 -1.32 -6.79 2.60
N LEU A 114 -1.08 -6.47 1.34
CA LEU A 114 -0.03 -5.56 0.88
C LEU A 114 -0.68 -4.30 0.36
N ILE A 115 -0.34 -3.19 1.02
CA ILE A 115 -0.75 -1.86 0.63
C ILE A 115 0.50 -1.14 0.14
N GLN A 116 0.48 -0.65 -1.09
CA GLN A 116 1.54 0.18 -1.64
C GLN A 116 0.98 1.56 -1.96
N MET A 117 1.67 2.60 -1.51
CA MET A 117 1.40 3.98 -1.81
C MET A 117 2.60 4.54 -2.52
N GLN A 118 2.41 5.20 -3.66
CA GLN A 118 3.55 5.70 -4.42
C GLN A 118 3.24 6.99 -5.14
N SER A 119 4.23 7.88 -5.16
CA SER A 119 4.19 9.13 -5.90
C SER A 119 5.59 9.75 -6.02
N GLU A 120 5.74 10.76 -6.88
CA GLU A 120 6.81 11.75 -6.73
C GLU A 120 6.76 12.36 -5.32
N SER A 121 7.93 12.65 -4.74
CA SER A 121 8.09 12.98 -3.32
C SER A 121 7.23 14.14 -2.83
N ARG A 122 7.07 15.21 -3.62
CA ARG A 122 6.26 16.37 -3.25
C ARG A 122 4.77 16.07 -3.32
N ASP A 123 4.36 15.21 -4.25
CA ASP A 123 2.97 14.75 -4.35
C ASP A 123 2.67 13.70 -3.27
N PHE A 124 3.67 12.90 -2.86
CA PHE A 124 3.56 12.00 -1.72
C PHE A 124 3.28 12.77 -0.42
N GLU A 125 4.08 13.81 -0.15
CA GLU A 125 3.88 14.71 1.02
C GLU A 125 2.49 15.35 1.03
N LYS A 126 1.98 15.80 -0.14
CA LYS A 126 0.63 16.38 -0.25
C LYS A 126 -0.47 15.37 0.05
N ASN A 127 -0.28 14.11 -0.37
CA ASN A 127 -1.26 13.05 -0.24
C ASN A 127 -1.10 12.21 1.03
N GLU A 128 -0.11 12.48 1.89
CA GLU A 128 0.17 11.68 3.08
C GLU A 128 -1.05 11.59 4.04
N MET A 129 -1.78 12.70 4.22
CA MET A 129 -3.01 12.68 5.03
C MET A 129 -4.13 11.86 4.38
N VAL A 130 -4.19 11.81 3.05
CA VAL A 130 -5.16 11.01 2.31
C VAL A 130 -4.84 9.53 2.49
N PHE A 131 -3.58 9.15 2.29
CA PHE A 131 -3.07 7.81 2.54
C PHE A 131 -3.36 7.32 3.96
N ALA A 132 -3.06 8.15 4.96
CA ALA A 132 -3.34 7.84 6.37
C ALA A 132 -4.84 7.60 6.62
N ALA A 133 -5.72 8.41 6.01
CA ALA A 133 -7.17 8.24 6.13
C ALA A 133 -7.67 6.96 5.44
N MET A 134 -7.15 6.63 4.26
CA MET A 134 -7.48 5.40 3.54
C MET A 134 -7.07 4.17 4.35
N LEU A 135 -5.81 4.13 4.81
CA LEU A 135 -5.25 3.05 5.61
C LEU A 135 -6.00 2.89 6.95
N LYS A 136 -6.33 4.01 7.60
CA LYS A 136 -7.15 3.99 8.81
C LYS A 136 -8.53 3.36 8.55
N SER A 137 -9.22 3.75 7.48
CA SER A 137 -10.54 3.20 7.18
C SER A 137 -10.51 1.69 6.88
N LEU A 138 -9.42 1.21 6.26
CA LEU A 138 -9.17 -0.22 6.08
C LEU A 138 -9.00 -0.91 7.43
N ARG A 139 -8.11 -0.41 8.30
CA ARG A 139 -7.84 -0.99 9.62
C ARG A 139 -9.09 -1.00 10.51
N ASP A 140 -9.87 0.07 10.51
CA ASP A 140 -11.12 0.16 11.26
C ASP A 140 -12.10 -0.94 10.81
N TYR A 141 -12.22 -1.20 9.50
CA TYR A 141 -13.05 -2.30 8.99
C TYR A 141 -12.52 -3.69 9.39
N LEU A 142 -11.20 -3.89 9.38
CA LEU A 142 -10.60 -5.16 9.80
C LEU A 142 -10.87 -5.43 11.29
N ALA A 143 -10.68 -4.43 12.14
CA ALA A 143 -10.97 -4.53 13.58
C ALA A 143 -12.46 -4.81 13.87
N GLU A 144 -13.38 -4.21 13.11
CA GLU A 144 -14.82 -4.49 13.21
C GLU A 144 -15.17 -5.93 12.82
N LYS A 145 -14.46 -6.51 11.84
CA LYS A 145 -14.70 -7.87 11.34
C LYS A 145 -14.24 -8.95 12.32
N GLU A 146 -13.25 -8.66 13.16
CA GLU A 146 -12.71 -9.59 14.16
C GLU A 146 -13.48 -9.58 15.50
N SER A 147 -14.35 -8.57 15.72
CA SER A 147 -15.17 -8.42 16.93
C SER A 147 -16.48 -9.23 16.91
#